data_AF-A0A7W8P923-F1
#
_entry.id   AF-A0A7W8P923-F1
#
_cell.length_a   1.000
_cell.length_b   1.000
_cell.length_c   1.000
_cell.angle_alpha   90.00
_cell.angle_beta   90.00
_cell.angle_gamma   90.00
#
_symmetry.space_group_name_H-M   'P 1'
#
loop_
_entity.id
_entity.type
_entity.pdbx_description
1 polymer ?
#
loop_
_entity_poly.entity_id
_entity_poly.type
_entity_poly.pdbx_seq_one_letter_code
_entity_poly.pdbx_strand_id
1 'polypeptide(L)'
;MRTLTQQLTQYAAYHRDRRNIATHFVGIPMIVLALAVLLSRPSFGAGMFPVTLSPAWLLFVAATVYYLALDVPLGVLMACVSALCVGFGEWIAAQTTLVWLATGIGLFVVGWVFQFVGHVAYEHRKPAFVDDVIGLLIGPLFVLAEALFGVGWRPELRDAIEAEVGPTRIDPQRTDAHR
;
A
#
# COMPACT_ATOMS: atom_id res chain seq x y z
N MET A 1 2.45 2.18 -20.96
CA MET A 1 2.14 2.43 -19.53
C MET A 1 2.99 3.58 -19.05
N ARG A 2 2.53 4.38 -18.07
CA ARG A 2 3.41 5.35 -17.37
C ARG A 2 4.59 4.59 -16.74
N THR A 3 5.76 5.21 -16.67
CA THR A 3 6.95 4.62 -16.04
C THR A 3 6.80 4.56 -14.52
N LEU A 4 7.64 3.75 -13.86
CA LEU A 4 7.73 3.72 -12.39
C LEU A 4 7.87 5.13 -11.80
N THR A 5 8.85 5.90 -12.29
CA THR A 5 9.12 7.27 -11.83
C THR A 5 7.89 8.15 -11.98
N GLN A 6 7.22 8.12 -13.14
CA GLN A 6 6.03 8.94 -13.37
C GLN A 6 4.90 8.62 -12.38
N GLN A 7 4.65 7.34 -12.11
CA GLN A 7 3.59 6.92 -11.20
C GLN A 7 3.92 7.25 -9.75
N LEU A 8 5.15 7.00 -9.31
CA LEU A 8 5.60 7.35 -7.97
C LEU A 8 5.62 8.86 -7.76
N THR A 9 6.12 9.64 -8.72
CA THR A 9 6.08 11.12 -8.67
C THR A 9 4.65 11.63 -8.57
N GLN A 10 3.75 11.11 -9.41
CA GLN A 10 2.34 11.51 -9.36
C GLN A 10 1.69 11.19 -8.01
N TYR A 11 1.90 9.99 -7.49
CA TYR A 11 1.37 9.62 -6.17
C TYR A 11 1.96 10.51 -5.09
N ALA A 12 3.26 10.74 -5.14
CA ALA A 12 3.96 11.47 -4.10
C ALA A 12 3.72 12.99 -4.15
N ALA A 13 3.18 13.54 -5.25
CA ALA A 13 2.66 14.91 -5.30
C ALA A 13 1.49 15.14 -4.32
N TYR A 14 0.80 14.07 -3.89
CA TYR A 14 -0.26 14.11 -2.87
C TYR A 14 0.26 13.85 -1.45
N HIS A 15 1.49 13.37 -1.29
CA HIS A 15 2.05 12.86 -0.03
C HIS A 15 3.49 13.35 0.13
N ARG A 16 3.67 14.57 0.62
CA ARG A 16 5.00 15.13 0.91
C ARG A 16 5.20 15.41 2.40
N ASP A 17 4.13 15.58 3.18
CA ASP A 17 4.22 15.72 4.63
C ASP A 17 4.60 14.38 5.27
N ARG A 18 5.74 14.35 5.98
CA ARG A 18 6.27 13.14 6.63
C ARG A 18 5.32 12.55 7.65
N ARG A 19 4.45 13.34 8.28
CA ARG A 19 3.43 12.84 9.21
C ARG A 19 2.33 12.11 8.47
N ASN A 20 1.91 12.61 7.30
CA ASN A 20 0.99 11.89 6.42
C ASN A 20 1.62 10.59 5.90
N ILE A 21 2.85 10.67 5.42
CA ILE A 21 3.60 9.49 4.96
C ILE A 21 3.70 8.46 6.10
N ALA A 22 3.95 8.88 7.34
CA ALA A 22 3.99 7.98 8.49
C ALA A 22 2.64 7.28 8.76
N THR A 23 1.51 7.95 8.59
CA THR A 23 0.20 7.26 8.69
C THR A 23 0.00 6.29 7.52
N HIS A 24 0.61 6.55 6.35
CA HIS A 24 0.59 5.64 5.21
C HIS A 24 1.44 4.39 5.42
N PHE A 25 2.58 4.53 6.08
CA PHE A 25 3.41 3.41 6.53
C PHE A 25 2.68 2.43 7.45
N VAL A 26 1.60 2.87 8.11
CA VAL A 26 0.75 1.99 8.94
C VAL A 26 -0.51 1.59 8.19
N GLY A 27 -1.25 2.56 7.64
CA GLY A 27 -2.56 2.34 7.05
C GLY A 27 -2.54 1.45 5.81
N ILE A 28 -1.57 1.66 4.90
CA ILE A 28 -1.51 0.88 3.65
C ILE A 28 -1.21 -0.60 3.94
N PRO A 29 -0.18 -0.97 4.73
CA PRO A 29 0.03 -2.37 5.09
C PRO A 29 -1.18 -3.03 5.75
N MET A 30 -1.89 -2.31 6.62
CA MET A 30 -3.12 -2.83 7.25
C MET A 30 -4.22 -3.10 6.21
N ILE A 31 -4.45 -2.17 5.27
CA ILE A 31 -5.46 -2.35 4.21
C ILE A 31 -5.07 -3.49 3.28
N VAL A 32 -3.81 -3.57 2.85
CA VAL A 32 -3.32 -4.65 1.98
C VAL A 32 -3.49 -6.01 2.67
N LEU A 33 -3.10 -6.13 3.94
CA LEU A 33 -3.29 -7.36 4.70
C LEU A 33 -4.77 -7.70 4.90
N ALA A 34 -5.62 -6.69 5.15
CA ALA A 34 -7.07 -6.89 5.24
C ALA A 34 -7.66 -7.45 3.94
N LEU A 35 -7.23 -6.94 2.79
CA LEU A 35 -7.66 -7.47 1.49
C LEU A 35 -7.23 -8.92 1.32
N ALA A 36 -5.99 -9.28 1.68
CA ALA A 36 -5.55 -10.68 1.65
C ALA A 36 -6.43 -11.56 2.56
N VAL A 37 -6.69 -11.14 3.80
CA VAL A 37 -7.53 -11.88 4.76
C VAL A 37 -8.96 -12.08 4.24
N LEU A 38 -9.62 -11.00 3.82
CA LEU A 38 -11.02 -11.05 3.40
C LEU A 38 -11.18 -11.85 2.10
N LEU A 39 -10.27 -11.68 1.15
CA LEU A 39 -10.34 -12.32 -0.16
C LEU A 39 -9.81 -13.76 -0.16
N SER A 40 -9.14 -14.22 0.89
CA SER A 40 -8.69 -15.62 1.00
C SER A 40 -9.79 -16.59 1.46
N ARG A 41 -10.91 -16.11 2.02
CA ARG A 41 -12.00 -16.97 2.52
C ARG A 41 -12.87 -17.57 1.43
N PRO A 42 -13.34 -16.83 0.40
CA PRO A 42 -13.98 -17.44 -0.74
C PRO A 42 -12.93 -18.24 -1.50
N SER A 43 -13.07 -19.55 -1.54
CA SER A 43 -12.05 -20.42 -2.12
C SER A 43 -12.64 -21.50 -3.00
N PHE A 44 -12.00 -21.74 -4.13
CA PHE A 44 -12.36 -22.75 -5.11
C PHE A 44 -11.24 -23.80 -5.22
N GLY A 45 -11.59 -25.02 -5.63
CA GLY A 45 -10.61 -26.03 -6.02
C GLY A 45 -10.11 -26.97 -4.92
N ALA A 46 -10.54 -26.79 -3.65
CA ALA A 46 -10.31 -27.77 -2.59
C ALA A 46 -11.00 -29.10 -2.96
N GLY A 47 -10.22 -30.06 -3.47
CA GLY A 47 -10.68 -31.37 -3.91
C GLY A 47 -10.34 -31.76 -5.35
N MET A 48 -10.05 -30.79 -6.24
CA MET A 48 -9.70 -31.06 -7.66
C MET A 48 -8.26 -30.66 -8.01
N PHE A 49 -7.66 -29.72 -7.28
CA PHE A 49 -6.27 -29.28 -7.45
C PHE A 49 -5.52 -29.30 -6.11
N PRO A 50 -4.18 -29.43 -6.12
CA PRO A 50 -3.37 -29.38 -4.91
C PRO A 50 -3.30 -27.97 -4.29
N VAL A 51 -3.87 -26.96 -4.94
CA VAL A 51 -3.84 -25.56 -4.50
C VAL A 51 -5.27 -25.03 -4.40
N THR A 52 -5.56 -24.38 -3.28
CA THR A 52 -6.82 -23.67 -3.06
C THR A 52 -6.71 -22.30 -3.71
N LEU A 53 -7.56 -21.99 -4.70
CA LEU A 53 -7.55 -20.70 -5.38
C LEU A 53 -8.62 -19.79 -4.79
N SER A 54 -8.19 -18.63 -4.32
CA SER A 54 -9.06 -17.58 -3.77
C SER A 54 -8.94 -16.30 -4.60
N PRO A 55 -9.92 -15.37 -4.54
CA PRO A 55 -9.78 -14.05 -5.14
C PRO A 55 -8.53 -13.28 -4.70
N ALA A 56 -7.96 -13.58 -3.52
CA ALA A 56 -6.69 -13.01 -3.09
C ALA A 56 -5.54 -13.37 -4.05
N TRP A 57 -5.45 -14.62 -4.51
CA TRP A 57 -4.44 -15.03 -5.49
C TRP A 57 -4.53 -14.21 -6.78
N LEU A 58 -5.74 -14.01 -7.31
CA LEU A 58 -5.93 -13.21 -8.51
C LEU A 58 -5.44 -11.77 -8.33
N LEU A 59 -5.85 -11.11 -7.24
CA LEU A 59 -5.49 -9.73 -6.96
C LEU A 59 -3.97 -9.57 -6.77
N PHE A 60 -3.37 -10.39 -5.92
CA PHE A 60 -1.96 -10.25 -5.54
C PHE A 60 -1.00 -10.72 -6.64
N VAL A 61 -1.35 -11.73 -7.43
CA VAL A 61 -0.56 -12.11 -8.61
C VAL A 61 -0.64 -11.03 -9.68
N ALA A 62 -1.83 -10.51 -9.97
CA ALA A 62 -1.98 -9.42 -10.94
C ALA A 62 -1.20 -8.17 -10.53
N ALA A 63 -1.28 -7.78 -9.25
CA ALA A 63 -0.48 -6.68 -8.69
C ALA A 63 1.02 -6.95 -8.80
N THR A 64 1.46 -8.17 -8.46
CA THR A 64 2.88 -8.56 -8.56
C THR A 64 3.40 -8.50 -10.00
N VAL A 65 2.64 -9.03 -10.97
CA VAL A 65 2.98 -8.94 -12.40
C VAL A 65 3.08 -7.49 -12.84
N TYR A 66 2.16 -6.64 -12.39
CA TYR A 66 2.20 -5.21 -12.66
C TYR A 66 3.47 -4.55 -12.10
N TYR A 67 3.85 -4.84 -10.85
CA TYR A 67 5.06 -4.29 -10.25
C TYR A 67 6.34 -4.79 -10.93
N LEU A 68 6.41 -6.07 -11.30
CA LEU A 68 7.52 -6.62 -12.06
C LEU A 68 7.67 -5.97 -13.44
N ALA A 69 6.55 -5.62 -14.09
CA ALA A 69 6.56 -4.90 -15.36
C ALA A 69 7.01 -3.44 -15.21
N LEU A 70 6.85 -2.83 -14.02
CA LEU A 70 7.34 -1.49 -13.73
C LEU A 70 8.84 -1.47 -13.40
N ASP A 71 9.27 -2.37 -12.52
CA ASP A 71 10.67 -2.48 -12.07
C ASP A 71 10.90 -3.85 -11.40
N VAL A 72 11.83 -4.63 -11.94
CA VAL A 72 12.05 -6.02 -11.48
C VAL A 72 12.47 -6.08 -10.01
N PRO A 73 13.47 -5.33 -9.51
CA PRO A 73 13.85 -5.41 -8.11
C PRO A 73 12.73 -5.06 -7.13
N LEU A 74 12.00 -3.96 -7.36
CA LEU A 74 10.85 -3.60 -6.50
C LEU A 74 9.70 -4.60 -6.66
N GLY A 75 9.46 -5.10 -7.88
CA GLY A 75 8.48 -6.13 -8.15
C GLY A 75 8.76 -7.44 -7.42
N VAL A 76 10.02 -7.86 -7.30
CA VAL A 76 10.42 -9.04 -6.51
C VAL A 76 10.16 -8.82 -5.03
N LEU A 77 10.50 -7.65 -4.48
CA LEU A 77 10.19 -7.34 -3.08
C LEU A 77 8.68 -7.32 -2.82
N MET A 78 7.90 -6.72 -3.72
CA MET A 78 6.44 -6.75 -3.64
C MET A 78 5.87 -8.16 -3.80
N ALA A 79 6.53 -9.05 -4.56
CA ALA A 79 6.15 -10.46 -4.64
C ALA A 79 6.32 -11.14 -3.28
N CYS A 80 7.43 -10.87 -2.56
CA CYS A 80 7.64 -11.37 -1.20
C CYS A 80 6.57 -10.84 -0.23
N VAL A 81 6.28 -9.54 -0.25
CA VAL A 81 5.22 -8.93 0.57
C VAL A 81 3.86 -9.55 0.25
N SER A 82 3.55 -9.74 -1.03
CA SER A 82 2.32 -10.35 -1.51
C SER A 82 2.16 -11.78 -1.03
N ALA A 83 3.21 -12.60 -1.14
CA ALA A 83 3.21 -13.98 -0.67
C ALA A 83 2.99 -14.07 0.85
N LEU A 84 3.64 -13.20 1.63
CA LEU A 84 3.43 -13.12 3.07
C LEU A 84 1.99 -12.73 3.43
N CYS A 85 1.42 -11.74 2.73
CA CYS A 85 0.04 -11.31 2.96
C CYS A 85 -0.96 -12.41 2.61
N VAL A 86 -0.79 -13.08 1.46
CA VAL A 86 -1.68 -14.18 1.03
C VAL A 86 -1.57 -15.36 2.00
N GLY A 87 -0.36 -15.77 2.39
CA GLY A 87 -0.16 -16.86 3.35
C GLY A 87 -0.80 -16.57 4.72
N PHE A 88 -0.64 -15.34 5.23
CA PHE A 88 -1.35 -14.92 6.44
C PHE A 88 -2.87 -14.89 6.25
N GLY A 89 -3.34 -14.39 5.09
CA GLY A 89 -4.75 -14.32 4.74
C GLY A 89 -5.41 -15.70 4.70
N GLU A 90 -4.73 -16.68 4.10
CA GLU A 90 -5.17 -18.09 4.08
C GLU A 90 -5.21 -18.70 5.49
N TRP A 91 -4.19 -18.44 6.31
CA TRP A 91 -4.14 -18.91 7.70
C TRP A 91 -5.31 -18.37 8.54
N ILE A 92 -5.64 -17.08 8.41
CA ILE A 92 -6.81 -16.47 9.07
C ILE A 92 -8.12 -16.97 8.46
N ALA A 93 -8.17 -17.16 7.15
CA ALA A 93 -9.35 -17.69 6.46
C ALA A 93 -9.71 -19.11 6.91
N ALA A 94 -8.76 -19.91 7.40
CA ALA A 94 -9.02 -21.22 7.99
C ALA A 94 -9.61 -21.17 9.42
N GLN A 95 -9.61 -20.01 10.08
CA GLN A 95 -10.14 -19.86 11.45
C GLN A 95 -11.67 -19.76 11.48
N THR A 96 -12.25 -19.55 12.67
CA THR A 96 -13.69 -19.31 12.80
C THR A 96 -14.11 -18.06 12.00
N THR A 97 -15.37 -18.01 11.57
CA THR A 97 -15.92 -16.85 10.84
C THR A 97 -15.76 -15.55 11.63
N LEU A 98 -15.89 -15.62 12.97
CA LEU A 98 -15.71 -14.45 13.83
C LEU A 98 -14.26 -13.93 13.78
N VAL A 99 -13.27 -14.81 13.92
CA VAL A 99 -11.85 -14.41 13.87
C VAL A 99 -11.51 -13.83 12.49
N TRP A 100 -11.97 -14.47 11.42
CA TRP A 100 -11.76 -13.98 10.06
C TRP A 100 -12.37 -12.60 9.82
N LEU A 101 -13.66 -12.41 10.14
CA LEU A 101 -14.35 -11.13 9.95
C LEU A 101 -13.77 -10.04 10.84
N ALA A 102 -13.54 -10.31 12.12
CA ALA A 102 -13.00 -9.33 13.06
C ALA A 102 -11.60 -8.87 12.64
N THR A 103 -10.75 -9.79 12.18
CA THR A 103 -9.40 -9.48 11.71
C THR A 103 -9.46 -8.68 10.41
N GLY A 104 -10.18 -9.18 9.40
CA GLY A 104 -10.26 -8.53 8.09
C GLY A 104 -10.90 -7.15 8.14
N ILE A 105 -12.07 -7.02 8.75
CA ILE A 105 -12.77 -5.72 8.87
C ILE A 105 -12.01 -4.79 9.82
N GLY A 106 -11.49 -5.30 10.94
CA GLY A 106 -10.71 -4.50 11.90
C GLY A 106 -9.48 -3.88 11.25
N LEU A 107 -8.67 -4.67 10.54
CA LEU A 107 -7.52 -4.16 9.78
C LEU A 107 -7.94 -3.14 8.71
N PHE A 108 -9.02 -3.44 7.96
CA PHE A 108 -9.49 -2.56 6.89
C PHE A 108 -9.93 -1.20 7.43
N VAL A 109 -10.80 -1.18 8.44
CA VAL A 109 -11.35 0.05 9.02
C VAL A 109 -10.25 0.87 9.68
N VAL A 110 -9.42 0.26 10.53
CA VAL A 110 -8.35 0.98 11.23
C VAL A 110 -7.30 1.50 10.24
N GLY A 111 -6.95 0.71 9.22
CA GLY A 111 -6.04 1.15 8.17
C GLY A 111 -6.57 2.38 7.42
N TRP A 112 -7.86 2.39 7.07
CA TRP A 112 -8.51 3.56 6.47
C TRP A 112 -8.56 4.77 7.40
N VAL A 113 -8.77 4.58 8.71
CA VAL A 113 -8.70 5.68 9.68
C VAL A 113 -7.32 6.35 9.62
N PHE A 114 -6.21 5.59 9.58
CA PHE A 114 -4.88 6.17 9.43
C PHE A 114 -4.71 6.93 8.10
N GLN A 115 -5.22 6.39 6.99
CA GLN A 115 -5.18 7.06 5.68
C GLN A 115 -5.92 8.41 5.72
N PHE A 116 -7.17 8.41 6.18
CA PHE A 116 -8.00 9.62 6.22
C PHE A 116 -7.45 10.65 7.21
N VAL A 117 -7.00 10.23 8.39
CA VAL A 117 -6.37 11.14 9.36
C VAL A 117 -5.15 11.80 8.75
N GLY A 118 -4.29 11.04 8.07
CA GLY A 118 -3.10 11.61 7.42
C GLY A 118 -3.44 12.67 6.38
N HIS A 119 -4.36 12.34 5.47
CA HIS A 119 -4.82 13.24 4.42
C HIS A 119 -5.52 14.49 4.94
N VAL A 120 -6.44 14.33 5.90
CA VAL A 120 -7.25 15.43 6.42
C VAL A 120 -6.45 16.31 7.37
N ALA A 121 -5.58 15.74 8.21
CA ALA A 121 -4.88 16.49 9.25
C ALA A 121 -3.60 17.18 8.75
N TYR A 122 -2.91 16.62 7.75
CA TYR A 122 -1.57 17.09 7.36
C TYR A 122 -1.45 17.59 5.92
N GLU A 123 -2.20 17.04 4.97
CA GLU A 123 -2.18 17.51 3.57
C GLU A 123 -3.38 18.39 3.20
N HIS A 124 -4.47 18.31 3.99
CA HIS A 124 -5.77 18.93 3.69
C HIS A 124 -6.27 18.64 2.27
N ARG A 125 -5.94 17.44 1.77
CA ARG A 125 -6.32 16.94 0.45
C ARG A 125 -7.17 15.69 0.59
N LYS A 126 -8.05 15.46 -0.37
CA LYS A 126 -8.70 14.16 -0.50
C LYS A 126 -7.66 13.08 -0.82
N PRO A 127 -7.94 11.81 -0.48
CA PRO A 127 -7.06 10.72 -0.87
C PRO A 127 -6.86 10.63 -2.38
N ALA A 128 -5.63 10.32 -2.82
CA ALA A 128 -5.26 10.31 -4.23
C ALA A 128 -6.12 9.34 -5.08
N PHE A 129 -6.61 8.24 -4.49
CA PHE A 129 -7.43 7.26 -5.21
C PHE A 129 -8.80 7.79 -5.65
N VAL A 130 -9.26 8.88 -5.03
CA VAL A 130 -10.52 9.54 -5.44
C VAL A 130 -10.37 10.15 -6.83
N ASP A 131 -9.15 10.55 -7.21
CA ASP A 131 -8.83 11.09 -8.53
C ASP A 131 -8.36 10.01 -9.51
N ASP A 132 -7.65 9.00 -9.03
CA ASP A 132 -7.12 7.91 -9.85
C ASP A 132 -7.09 6.60 -9.06
N VAL A 133 -7.96 5.65 -9.40
CA VAL A 133 -8.04 4.33 -8.74
C VAL A 133 -6.71 3.56 -8.80
N ILE A 134 -5.87 3.83 -9.80
CA ILE A 134 -4.52 3.24 -9.89
C ILE A 134 -3.68 3.65 -8.67
N GLY A 135 -3.96 4.78 -8.03
CA GLY A 135 -3.35 5.21 -6.78
C GLY A 135 -3.45 4.18 -5.64
N LEU A 136 -4.49 3.32 -5.62
CA LEU A 136 -4.57 2.21 -4.65
C LEU A 136 -3.50 1.15 -4.88
N LEU A 137 -3.11 0.93 -6.14
CA LEU A 137 -2.05 0.00 -6.52
C LEU A 137 -0.66 0.63 -6.33
N ILE A 138 -0.53 1.95 -6.52
CA ILE A 138 0.75 2.65 -6.34
C ILE A 138 1.08 2.88 -4.87
N GLY A 139 0.09 3.08 -3.99
CA GLY A 139 0.31 3.31 -2.56
C GLY A 139 1.24 2.28 -1.88
N PRO A 140 0.98 0.95 -2.00
CA PRO A 140 1.87 -0.08 -1.45
C PRO A 140 3.30 0.00 -1.99
N LEU A 141 3.46 0.22 -3.29
CA LEU A 141 4.77 0.36 -3.92
C LEU A 141 5.49 1.63 -3.46
N PHE A 142 4.76 2.72 -3.27
CA PHE A 142 5.29 3.98 -2.74
C PHE A 142 5.80 3.82 -1.30
N VAL A 143 5.03 3.17 -0.42
CA VAL A 143 5.46 2.87 0.96
C VAL A 143 6.74 2.02 0.98
N LEU A 144 6.81 1.00 0.12
CA LEU A 144 8.04 0.22 -0.03
C LEU A 144 9.20 1.10 -0.51
N ALA A 145 9.00 1.89 -1.56
CA ALA A 145 10.03 2.77 -2.10
C ALA A 145 10.56 3.78 -1.06
N GLU A 146 9.69 4.44 -0.31
CA GLU A 146 10.07 5.37 0.76
C GLU A 146 10.86 4.68 1.89
N ALA A 147 10.49 3.45 2.28
CA ALA A 147 11.29 2.69 3.26
C ALA A 147 12.70 2.41 2.74
N LEU A 148 12.80 2.07 1.45
CA LEU A 148 14.06 1.77 0.79
C LEU A 148 14.93 3.01 0.62
N PHE A 149 14.32 4.16 0.31
CA PHE A 149 15.01 5.45 0.31
C PHE A 149 15.58 5.79 1.69
N GLY A 150 14.82 5.49 2.76
CA GLY A 150 15.25 5.69 4.15
C GLY A 150 16.50 4.90 4.54
N VAL A 151 16.77 3.76 3.90
CA VAL A 151 18.00 2.97 4.10
C VAL A 151 19.06 3.22 3.02
N GLY A 152 18.86 4.24 2.17
CA GLY A 152 19.82 4.67 1.15
C GLY A 152 19.79 3.86 -0.15
N TRP A 153 18.78 3.04 -0.38
CA TRP A 153 18.63 2.31 -1.64
C TRP A 153 17.88 3.13 -2.70
N ARG A 154 18.18 2.90 -3.98
CA ARG A 154 17.56 3.61 -5.14
C ARG A 154 17.65 5.15 -5.08
N PRO A 155 18.82 5.75 -4.77
CA PRO A 155 18.95 7.21 -4.65
C PRO A 155 18.58 7.95 -5.94
N GLU A 156 18.87 7.40 -7.12
CA GLU A 156 18.56 8.05 -8.40
C GLU A 156 17.06 8.17 -8.64
N LEU A 157 16.27 7.18 -8.19
CA LEU A 157 14.82 7.23 -8.27
C LEU A 157 14.25 8.27 -7.30
N ARG A 158 14.76 8.31 -6.06
CA ARG A 158 14.39 9.34 -5.09
C ARG A 158 14.70 10.73 -5.63
N ASP A 159 15.92 10.94 -6.10
CA ASP A 159 16.39 12.25 -6.58
C ASP A 159 15.58 12.71 -7.81
N ALA A 160 15.21 11.79 -8.72
CA ALA A 160 14.32 12.09 -9.84
C ALA A 160 12.91 12.51 -9.38
N ILE A 161 12.36 11.85 -8.36
CA ILE A 161 11.06 12.22 -7.79
C ILE A 161 11.17 13.60 -7.10
N GLU A 162 12.20 13.82 -6.29
CA GLU A 162 12.40 15.08 -5.56
C GLU A 162 12.68 16.26 -6.49
N ALA A 163 13.31 16.03 -7.64
CA ALA A 163 13.50 17.07 -8.66
C ALA A 163 12.17 17.61 -9.21
N GLU A 164 11.11 16.79 -9.24
CA GLU A 164 9.79 17.20 -9.74
C GLU A 164 8.85 17.74 -8.65
N VAL A 165 8.85 17.13 -7.45
CA VAL A 165 7.87 17.46 -6.39
C VAL A 165 8.48 17.94 -5.07
N GLY A 166 9.81 18.11 -5.04
CA GLY A 166 10.56 18.54 -3.86
C GLY A 166 10.78 17.41 -2.83
N PRO A 167 11.67 17.62 -1.84
CA PRO A 167 11.91 16.64 -0.78
C PRO A 167 10.70 16.49 0.16
N THR A 168 10.66 15.39 0.91
CA THR A 168 9.66 15.25 1.98
C THR A 168 9.85 16.32 3.05
N ARG A 169 8.75 16.86 3.55
CA ARG A 169 8.71 18.01 4.45
C ARG A 169 7.86 17.74 5.68
N ILE A 170 7.97 18.58 6.70
CA ILE A 170 6.94 18.71 7.72
C ILE A 170 6.37 20.10 7.48
N ASP A 171 5.12 20.20 7.03
CA ASP A 171 4.54 21.50 6.71
C ASP A 171 4.44 22.35 7.99
N PRO A 172 5.14 23.51 8.06
CA PRO A 172 5.17 24.34 9.24
C PRO A 172 3.89 25.18 9.43
N GLN A 173 2.94 25.18 8.50
CA GLN A 173 1.78 26.10 8.47
C GLN A 173 0.83 26.07 9.69
N ARG A 174 1.13 25.35 10.78
CA ARG A 174 0.37 25.52 12.02
C ARG A 174 1.10 25.28 13.35
N THR A 175 2.43 25.33 13.38
CA THR A 175 3.12 25.43 14.69
C THR A 175 2.96 26.82 15.30
N ASP A 176 2.68 27.84 14.46
CA ASP A 176 2.62 29.24 14.86
C ASP A 176 1.19 29.80 15.02
N ALA A 177 0.14 29.08 14.63
CA ALA A 177 -1.24 29.56 14.78
C ALA A 177 -1.89 29.19 16.14
N HIS A 178 -1.11 28.63 17.07
CA HIS A 178 -1.51 28.32 18.44
C HIS A 178 -0.54 28.90 19.49
N ARG A 179 0.27 29.90 19.10
CA ARG A 179 1.07 30.72 20.02
C ARG A 179 0.56 32.15 20.05
#